data_AF-A0A1Y4TZV0-F1
#
_entry.id   AF-A0A1Y4TZV0-F1
#
_cell.length_a   1.000
_cell.length_b   1.000
_cell.length_c   1.000
_cell.angle_alpha   90.00
_cell.angle_beta   90.00
_cell.angle_gamma   90.00
#
_symmetry.space_group_name_H-M   'P 1'
#
loop_
_entity.id
_entity.type
_entity.pdbx_description
1 polymer ?
#
loop_
_entity_poly.entity_id
_entity_poly.type
_entity_poly.pdbx_seq_one_letter_code
_entity_poly.pdbx_strand_id
1 'polypeptide(L)'
;MRYEELVEKRKVLLADMDQDAAEAKCGLEETRKLYHVAIHTREILDDLDQQFKEKTRLTDEDIAFLFIAVGLQVMRQYLLTRFPKIMDDKTAAKRTPGHLEEHSDRHHRLYNPSLAEIITNPVPFDAMVGADGALKGGGKMGHRVTAIGHDPLLGLIFGTANIATSTLTTSSLASYHIYTNAQNVDYFRSKARTELVIGKTINKALYEGYEGKAIVAASLAKEIIHLHSDLYTKNSLPLPVIPVLNSELAGRLGSYGLHMANVLAVGKQAAGAALINFLIATAHRLYGGNLQGWEAKFYEVRTRNIVSYSNAIAMGSNLVATAVTRDIRLLDIGGFAVTVYRLITDRKFIRSVKEEFIFGQYFDMVRGEERR
;
A
#
# COMPACT_ATOMS: atom_id res chain seq x y z
N MET A 1 2.99 86.01 31.25
CA MET A 1 2.75 85.35 29.96
C MET A 1 2.64 86.44 28.91
N ARG A 2 3.50 86.43 27.90
CA ARG A 2 3.43 87.39 26.78
C ARG A 2 2.26 86.99 25.86
N TYR A 3 1.61 87.97 25.23
CA TYR A 3 0.47 87.75 24.33
C TYR A 3 0.76 86.67 23.26
N GLU A 4 1.99 86.64 22.74
CA GLU A 4 2.45 85.65 21.77
C GLU A 4 2.44 84.20 22.32
N GLU A 5 2.78 83.98 23.60
CA GLU A 5 2.70 82.64 24.24
C GLU A 5 1.26 82.14 24.35
N LEU A 6 0.29 83.04 24.55
CA LEU A 6 -1.12 82.69 24.63
C LEU A 6 -1.70 82.32 23.26
N VAL A 7 -1.28 83.02 22.20
CA VAL A 7 -1.67 82.70 20.82
C VAL A 7 -1.13 81.33 20.41
N GLU A 8 0.12 81.02 20.77
CA GLU A 8 0.73 79.73 20.44
C GLU A 8 0.11 78.58 21.23
N LYS A 9 -0.14 78.75 22.53
CA LYS A 9 -0.90 77.77 23.33
C LYS A 9 -2.29 77.50 22.76
N ARG A 10 -2.99 78.54 22.29
CA ARG A 10 -4.32 78.38 21.66
C ARG A 10 -4.23 77.56 20.37
N LYS A 11 -3.21 77.76 19.54
CA LYS A 11 -3.04 76.97 18.30
C LYS A 11 -2.77 75.50 18.60
N VAL A 12 -1.89 75.20 19.55
CA VAL A 12 -1.61 73.82 19.98
C VAL A 12 -2.88 73.16 20.50
N LEU A 13 -3.63 73.85 21.37
CA LEU A 13 -4.86 73.31 21.94
C LEU A 13 -5.95 73.06 20.89
N LEU A 14 -6.03 73.90 19.85
CA LEU A 14 -6.94 73.67 18.72
C LEU A 14 -6.50 72.47 17.87
N ALA A 15 -5.19 72.31 17.63
CA ALA A 15 -4.66 71.16 16.89
C ALA A 15 -4.89 69.84 17.65
N ASP A 16 -4.69 69.83 18.97
CA ASP A 16 -4.97 68.67 19.82
C ASP A 16 -6.48 68.33 19.80
N MET A 17 -7.36 69.33 19.89
CA MET A 17 -8.81 69.13 19.80
C MET A 17 -9.25 68.59 18.43
N ASP A 18 -8.64 69.07 17.34
CA ASP A 18 -8.91 68.57 15.99
C ASP A 18 -8.46 67.11 15.83
N GLN A 19 -7.31 66.75 16.44
CA GLN A 19 -6.83 65.37 16.49
C GLN A 19 -7.76 64.47 17.31
N ASP A 20 -8.15 64.88 18.52
CA ASP A 20 -9.07 64.14 19.39
C ASP A 20 -10.42 63.90 18.68
N ALA A 21 -10.93 64.92 17.98
CA ALA A 21 -12.16 64.81 17.22
C ALA A 21 -12.03 63.84 16.04
N ALA A 22 -10.87 63.81 15.37
CA ALA A 22 -10.59 62.86 14.30
C ALA A 22 -10.49 61.41 14.82
N GLU A 23 -9.81 61.20 15.95
CA GLU A 23 -9.69 59.88 16.60
C GLU A 23 -11.05 59.38 17.09
N ALA A 24 -11.86 60.22 17.74
CA ALA A 24 -13.21 59.88 18.18
C ALA A 24 -14.13 59.52 17.01
N LYS A 25 -14.02 60.24 15.88
CA LYS A 25 -14.77 59.92 14.66
C LYS A 25 -14.33 58.58 14.07
N CYS A 26 -13.02 58.30 14.04
CA CYS A 26 -12.46 57.03 13.59
C CYS A 26 -13.01 55.85 14.43
N GLY A 27 -12.95 55.95 15.76
CA GLY A 27 -13.46 54.91 16.67
C GLY A 27 -14.97 54.67 16.56
N LEU A 28 -15.75 55.73 16.28
CA LEU A 28 -17.18 55.61 15.99
C LEU A 28 -17.46 54.85 14.69
N GLU A 29 -16.67 55.10 13.64
CA GLU A 29 -16.77 54.38 12.37
C GLU A 29 -16.40 52.90 12.52
N GLU A 30 -15.33 52.58 13.26
CA GLU A 30 -14.95 51.20 13.57
C GLU A 30 -16.01 50.45 14.38
N THR A 31 -16.53 51.09 15.44
CA THR A 31 -17.60 50.50 16.27
C THR A 31 -18.85 50.21 15.44
N ARG A 32 -19.19 51.10 14.50
CA ARG A 32 -20.32 50.90 13.59
C ARG A 32 -20.09 49.73 12.62
N LYS A 33 -18.86 49.56 12.10
CA LYS A 33 -18.48 48.41 11.27
C LYS A 33 -18.58 47.10 12.07
N LEU A 34 -18.01 47.05 13.26
CA LEU A 34 -18.09 45.91 14.18
C LEU A 34 -19.53 45.53 14.51
N TYR A 35 -20.36 46.53 14.83
CA TYR A 35 -21.79 46.33 15.07
C TYR A 35 -22.49 45.72 13.85
N HIS A 36 -22.20 46.23 12.64
CA HIS A 36 -22.75 45.69 11.41
C HIS A 36 -22.33 44.23 11.16
N VAL A 37 -21.07 43.88 11.37
CA VAL A 37 -20.57 42.50 11.22
C VAL A 37 -21.20 41.57 12.27
N ALA A 38 -21.36 42.02 13.50
CA ALA A 38 -21.96 41.23 14.58
C ALA A 38 -23.44 40.91 14.35
N ILE A 39 -24.23 41.85 13.82
CA ILE A 39 -25.66 41.59 13.58
C ILE A 39 -25.90 40.78 12.30
N HIS A 40 -25.01 40.85 11.29
CA HIS A 40 -25.12 40.11 10.03
C HIS A 40 -24.21 38.87 9.96
N THR A 41 -23.67 38.40 11.11
CA THR A 41 -22.69 37.31 11.15
C THR A 41 -23.14 36.07 10.38
N ARG A 42 -24.41 35.66 10.54
CA ARG A 42 -24.92 34.47 9.86
C ARG A 42 -24.93 34.63 8.34
N GLU A 43 -25.41 35.77 7.85
CA GLU A 43 -25.45 36.09 6.42
C GLU A 43 -24.04 36.14 5.82
N ILE A 44 -23.08 36.72 6.55
CA ILE A 44 -21.67 36.78 6.16
C ILE A 44 -21.07 35.36 6.08
N LEU A 45 -21.31 34.51 7.08
CA LEU A 45 -20.78 33.14 7.08
C LEU A 45 -21.38 32.29 5.96
N ASP A 46 -22.68 32.44 5.69
CA ASP A 46 -23.38 31.74 4.61
C ASP A 46 -22.86 32.23 3.23
N ASP A 47 -22.62 33.54 3.07
CA ASP A 47 -22.02 34.11 1.86
C ASP A 47 -20.58 33.63 1.64
N LEU A 48 -19.74 33.63 2.69
CA LEU A 48 -18.38 33.10 2.62
C LEU A 48 -18.35 31.61 2.28
N ASP A 49 -19.30 30.82 2.80
CA ASP A 49 -19.47 29.42 2.39
C ASP A 49 -19.82 29.29 0.90
N GLN A 50 -20.71 30.15 0.40
CA GLN A 50 -21.10 30.17 -1.00
C GLN A 50 -19.92 30.55 -1.91
N GLN A 51 -19.17 31.59 -1.56
CA GLN A 51 -17.94 31.99 -2.26
C GLN A 51 -16.92 30.86 -2.30
N PHE A 52 -16.73 30.13 -1.18
CA PHE A 52 -15.84 28.98 -1.15
C PHE A 52 -16.28 27.89 -2.14
N LYS A 53 -17.58 27.55 -2.15
CA LYS A 53 -18.14 26.55 -3.09
C LYS A 53 -17.95 26.96 -4.54
N GLU A 54 -18.14 28.24 -4.85
CA GLU A 54 -17.95 28.77 -6.20
C GLU A 54 -16.49 28.70 -6.65
N LYS A 55 -15.56 29.14 -5.79
CA LYS A 55 -14.11 29.12 -6.09
C LYS A 55 -13.52 27.71 -6.17
N THR A 56 -14.15 26.74 -5.52
CA THR A 56 -13.70 25.33 -5.50
C THR A 56 -14.52 24.40 -6.40
N ARG A 57 -15.46 24.95 -7.16
CA ARG A 57 -16.22 24.22 -8.18
C ARG A 57 -15.29 23.78 -9.29
N LEU A 58 -15.51 22.55 -9.79
CA LEU A 58 -14.78 22.04 -10.95
C LEU A 58 -15.14 22.84 -12.21
N THR A 59 -14.13 23.27 -12.95
CA THR A 59 -14.29 23.88 -14.28
C THR A 59 -14.42 22.82 -15.38
N ASP A 60 -14.64 23.25 -16.61
CA ASP A 60 -14.72 22.34 -17.76
C ASP A 60 -13.39 21.61 -18.01
N GLU A 61 -12.25 22.29 -17.78
CA GLU A 61 -10.93 21.67 -17.85
C GLU A 61 -10.75 20.64 -16.73
N ASP A 62 -11.17 20.96 -15.50
CA ASP A 62 -11.12 20.03 -14.37
C ASP A 62 -11.96 18.77 -14.65
N ILE A 63 -13.12 18.93 -15.30
CA ILE A 63 -13.98 17.83 -15.73
C ILE A 63 -13.27 16.96 -16.78
N ALA A 64 -12.50 17.55 -17.70
CA ALA A 64 -11.69 16.78 -18.64
C ALA A 64 -10.64 15.91 -17.91
N PHE A 65 -9.93 16.49 -16.94
CA PHE A 65 -9.01 15.73 -16.08
C PHE A 65 -9.71 14.62 -15.29
N LEU A 66 -10.93 14.87 -14.79
CA LEU A 66 -11.76 13.88 -14.12
C LEU A 66 -12.06 12.69 -15.04
N PHE A 67 -12.49 12.92 -16.28
CA PHE A 67 -12.78 11.83 -17.21
C PHE A 67 -11.53 11.04 -17.62
N ILE A 68 -10.39 11.71 -17.80
CA ILE A 68 -9.10 11.04 -18.03
C ILE A 68 -8.76 10.14 -16.82
N ALA A 69 -8.90 10.67 -15.61
CA ALA A 69 -8.63 9.93 -14.39
C ALA A 69 -9.56 8.71 -14.25
N VAL A 70 -10.87 8.87 -14.52
CA VAL A 70 -11.84 7.77 -14.53
C VAL A 70 -11.42 6.72 -15.55
N GLY A 71 -11.10 7.12 -16.78
CA GLY A 71 -10.68 6.22 -17.85
C GLY A 71 -9.45 5.41 -17.48
N LEU A 72 -8.42 6.05 -16.91
CA LEU A 72 -7.21 5.37 -16.46
C LEU A 72 -7.49 4.40 -15.29
N GLN A 73 -8.32 4.80 -14.33
CA GLN A 73 -8.69 3.94 -13.20
C GLN A 73 -9.46 2.69 -13.67
N VAL A 74 -10.43 2.88 -14.56
CA VAL A 74 -11.19 1.79 -15.21
C VAL A 74 -10.26 0.88 -15.99
N MET A 75 -9.37 1.44 -16.82
CA MET A 75 -8.42 0.68 -17.61
C MET A 75 -7.51 -0.19 -16.75
N ARG A 76 -6.96 0.35 -15.65
CA ARG A 76 -6.15 -0.39 -14.67
C ARG A 76 -6.91 -1.61 -14.13
N GLN A 77 -8.13 -1.40 -13.65
CA GLN A 77 -8.96 -2.43 -13.02
C GLN A 77 -9.16 -3.64 -13.94
N TYR A 78 -9.47 -3.38 -15.22
CA TYR A 78 -9.86 -4.44 -16.13
C TYR A 78 -8.71 -4.99 -16.98
N LEU A 79 -7.60 -4.27 -17.16
CA LEU A 79 -6.50 -4.74 -18.01
C LEU A 79 -5.27 -5.22 -17.21
N LEU A 80 -5.02 -4.66 -16.03
CA LEU A 80 -3.71 -4.79 -15.37
C LEU A 80 -3.76 -5.48 -14.00
N THR A 81 -4.86 -5.34 -13.26
CA THR A 81 -4.87 -5.69 -11.83
C THR A 81 -5.99 -6.66 -11.43
N ARG A 82 -6.42 -7.54 -12.34
CA ARG A 82 -7.35 -8.64 -12.00
C ARG A 82 -6.71 -9.60 -11.02
N PHE A 83 -7.52 -10.24 -10.17
CA PHE A 83 -7.04 -11.36 -9.37
C PHE A 83 -6.49 -12.46 -10.27
N PRO A 84 -5.39 -13.13 -9.85
CA PRO A 84 -4.75 -14.16 -10.65
C PRO A 84 -5.72 -15.32 -10.91
N LYS A 85 -5.61 -15.92 -12.10
CA LYS A 85 -6.34 -17.15 -12.41
C LYS A 85 -5.67 -18.28 -11.64
N ILE A 86 -6.46 -19.01 -10.85
CA ILE A 86 -6.00 -20.23 -10.19
C ILE A 86 -5.58 -21.25 -11.25
N MET A 87 -4.38 -21.79 -11.10
CA MET A 87 -3.83 -22.85 -11.94
C MET A 87 -3.64 -24.12 -11.11
N ASP A 88 -3.66 -25.28 -11.78
CA ASP A 88 -3.14 -26.49 -11.18
C ASP A 88 -1.61 -26.45 -11.11
N ASP A 89 -1.04 -27.18 -10.16
CA ASP A 89 0.38 -27.11 -9.81
C ASP A 89 1.30 -27.44 -11.01
N LYS A 90 0.91 -28.40 -11.86
CA LYS A 90 1.69 -28.77 -13.05
C LYS A 90 1.70 -27.66 -14.10
N THR A 91 0.54 -27.07 -14.37
CA THR A 91 0.45 -25.96 -15.33
C THR A 91 1.14 -24.70 -14.79
N ALA A 92 1.06 -24.44 -13.49
CA ALA A 92 1.77 -23.33 -12.84
C ALA A 92 3.30 -23.48 -12.99
N ALA A 93 3.83 -24.67 -12.66
CA ALA A 93 5.26 -24.96 -12.77
C ALA A 93 5.78 -24.81 -14.22
N LYS A 94 5.06 -25.33 -15.21
CA LYS A 94 5.43 -25.19 -16.64
C LYS A 94 5.45 -23.75 -17.16
N ARG A 95 4.70 -22.85 -16.52
CA ARG A 95 4.69 -21.42 -16.90
C ARG A 95 5.70 -20.58 -16.14
N THR A 96 6.30 -21.13 -15.08
CA THR A 96 7.33 -20.44 -14.31
C THR A 96 8.65 -20.43 -15.09
N PRO A 97 9.19 -19.24 -15.42
CA PRO A 97 10.50 -19.15 -16.06
C PRO A 97 11.57 -19.80 -15.18
N GLY A 98 12.38 -20.69 -15.77
CA GLY A 98 13.46 -21.39 -15.08
C GLY A 98 13.07 -22.72 -14.41
N HIS A 99 11.79 -23.13 -14.46
CA HIS A 99 11.41 -24.47 -14.03
C HIS A 99 11.93 -25.52 -15.04
N LEU A 100 12.58 -26.57 -14.53
CA LEU A 100 13.10 -27.70 -15.29
C LEU A 100 12.27 -28.95 -14.96
N GLU A 101 12.22 -29.93 -15.87
CA GLU A 101 11.63 -31.22 -15.52
C GLU A 101 12.51 -31.92 -14.48
N GLU A 102 11.86 -32.39 -13.41
CA GLU A 102 12.52 -32.95 -12.24
C GLU A 102 12.08 -34.39 -12.00
N HIS A 103 13.02 -35.21 -11.56
CA HIS A 103 12.81 -36.61 -11.21
C HIS A 103 13.47 -36.91 -9.86
N SER A 104 12.70 -37.52 -8.96
CA SER A 104 13.20 -37.99 -7.68
C SER A 104 14.21 -39.13 -7.87
N ASP A 105 15.44 -38.90 -7.42
CA ASP A 105 16.60 -39.79 -7.45
C ASP A 105 17.67 -39.33 -6.42
N ARG A 106 17.28 -39.15 -5.16
CA ARG A 106 18.16 -38.68 -4.08
C ARG A 106 18.92 -39.83 -3.42
N HIS A 107 20.22 -39.85 -3.62
CA HIS A 107 21.13 -40.86 -3.05
C HIS A 107 22.36 -40.27 -2.35
N HIS A 108 22.35 -38.96 -2.07
CA HIS A 108 23.43 -38.22 -1.42
C HIS A 108 23.91 -38.74 -0.05
N ARG A 109 25.09 -38.27 0.34
CA ARG A 109 25.58 -38.33 1.72
C ARG A 109 24.87 -37.28 2.56
N LEU A 110 24.52 -37.61 3.82
CA LEU A 110 23.84 -36.70 4.75
C LEU A 110 24.36 -35.25 4.67
N TYR A 111 23.45 -34.30 4.47
CA TYR A 111 23.69 -32.86 4.33
C TYR A 111 24.50 -32.41 3.10
N ASN A 112 24.84 -33.33 2.18
CA ASN A 112 25.75 -33.05 1.06
C ASN A 112 25.20 -33.64 -0.26
N PRO A 113 24.05 -33.13 -0.75
CA PRO A 113 23.64 -33.37 -2.13
C PRO A 113 24.65 -32.79 -3.11
N SER A 114 24.79 -33.43 -4.27
CA SER A 114 25.59 -32.88 -5.37
C SER A 114 24.83 -31.76 -6.07
N LEU A 115 25.54 -30.91 -6.81
CA LEU A 115 24.91 -29.87 -7.62
C LEU A 115 23.96 -30.49 -8.67
N ALA A 116 24.33 -31.62 -9.26
CA ALA A 116 23.48 -32.35 -10.19
C ALA A 116 22.18 -32.81 -9.51
N GLU A 117 22.26 -33.38 -8.30
CA GLU A 117 21.07 -33.80 -7.54
C GLU A 117 20.14 -32.60 -7.28
N ILE A 118 20.68 -31.44 -6.89
CA ILE A 118 19.89 -30.22 -6.65
C ILE A 118 19.15 -29.76 -7.91
N ILE A 119 19.79 -29.84 -9.08
CA ILE A 119 19.20 -29.36 -10.33
C ILE A 119 18.10 -30.34 -10.79
N THR A 120 18.34 -31.64 -10.72
CA THR A 120 17.46 -32.66 -11.35
C THR A 120 16.33 -33.16 -10.46
N ASN A 121 16.44 -33.05 -9.14
CA ASN A 121 15.41 -33.52 -8.20
C ASN A 121 14.41 -32.41 -7.87
N PRO A 122 13.19 -32.72 -7.39
CA PRO A 122 12.29 -31.69 -6.85
C PRO A 122 12.88 -30.97 -5.63
N VAL A 123 12.13 -30.08 -4.98
CA VAL A 123 12.53 -29.58 -3.65
C VAL A 123 12.29 -30.69 -2.60
N PRO A 124 13.20 -30.89 -1.62
CA PRO A 124 13.08 -32.00 -0.66
C PRO A 124 11.89 -31.84 0.29
N PHE A 125 11.47 -30.60 0.54
CA PHE A 125 10.41 -30.32 1.50
C PHE A 125 8.98 -30.52 0.97
N ASP A 126 8.84 -30.93 -0.30
CA ASP A 126 7.57 -31.43 -0.88
C ASP A 126 7.30 -32.91 -0.53
N ALA A 127 8.26 -33.61 0.06
CA ALA A 127 8.09 -34.99 0.48
C ALA A 127 6.96 -35.10 1.53
N MET A 128 6.07 -36.08 1.34
CA MET A 128 4.97 -36.38 2.27
C MET A 128 5.01 -37.82 2.80
N VAL A 129 5.67 -38.74 2.10
CA VAL A 129 5.71 -40.15 2.44
C VAL A 129 6.58 -40.37 3.68
N GLY A 130 6.08 -41.11 4.66
CA GLY A 130 6.80 -41.40 5.91
C GLY A 130 6.86 -40.22 6.89
N ALA A 131 6.06 -39.17 6.70
CA ALA A 131 6.07 -38.00 7.59
C ALA A 131 5.66 -38.32 9.04
N ASP A 132 4.92 -39.41 9.28
CA ASP A 132 4.51 -39.91 10.61
C ASP A 132 3.93 -38.83 11.56
N GLY A 133 3.26 -37.84 10.98
CA GLY A 133 2.66 -36.72 11.69
C GLY A 133 3.49 -35.44 11.79
N ALA A 134 4.72 -35.42 11.28
CA ALA A 134 5.60 -34.24 11.24
C ALA A 134 5.01 -33.05 10.44
N LEU A 135 4.09 -33.32 9.51
CA LEU A 135 3.39 -32.33 8.68
C LEU A 135 1.89 -32.20 9.01
N LYS A 136 1.48 -32.53 10.25
CA LYS A 136 0.07 -32.38 10.70
C LYS A 136 -0.27 -30.92 11.01
N GLY A 137 -1.56 -30.60 10.94
CA GLY A 137 -2.09 -29.30 11.36
C GLY A 137 -2.23 -28.26 10.24
N GLY A 138 -1.93 -28.61 8.98
CA GLY A 138 -1.94 -27.64 7.88
C GLY A 138 -3.29 -27.34 7.22
N GLY A 139 -4.37 -27.99 7.68
CA GLY A 139 -5.72 -27.77 7.15
C GLY A 139 -5.80 -27.88 5.62
N LYS A 140 -6.52 -26.95 4.97
CA LYS A 140 -6.68 -26.92 3.51
C LYS A 140 -5.39 -26.62 2.72
N MET A 141 -4.40 -25.97 3.36
CA MET A 141 -3.11 -25.68 2.73
C MET A 141 -2.10 -26.82 2.85
N GLY A 142 -2.38 -27.84 3.67
CA GLY A 142 -1.58 -29.06 3.75
C GLY A 142 -0.14 -28.79 4.16
N HIS A 143 0.81 -29.43 3.47
CA HIS A 143 2.23 -29.35 3.82
C HIS A 143 2.82 -27.95 3.64
N ARG A 144 2.21 -27.09 2.82
CA ARG A 144 2.67 -25.71 2.54
C ARG A 144 2.69 -24.80 3.77
N VAL A 145 1.93 -25.12 4.81
CA VAL A 145 1.96 -24.38 6.09
C VAL A 145 2.68 -25.13 7.20
N THR A 146 3.09 -26.37 6.95
CA THR A 146 3.79 -27.20 7.94
C THR A 146 5.25 -27.46 7.56
N ALA A 147 5.67 -27.15 6.33
CA ALA A 147 7.05 -27.11 5.89
C ALA A 147 7.45 -25.64 5.66
N ILE A 148 8.52 -25.19 6.33
CA ILE A 148 8.95 -23.78 6.31
C ILE A 148 9.47 -23.37 4.92
N GLY A 149 9.89 -24.33 4.09
CA GLY A 149 10.27 -24.08 2.70
C GLY A 149 9.21 -23.32 1.90
N HIS A 150 7.91 -23.48 2.19
CA HIS A 150 6.86 -22.72 1.49
C HIS A 150 6.55 -21.37 2.14
N ASP A 151 7.28 -20.92 3.16
CA ASP A 151 7.12 -19.58 3.70
C ASP A 151 7.76 -18.55 2.76
N PRO A 152 7.05 -17.50 2.30
CA PRO A 152 7.61 -16.54 1.35
C PRO A 152 8.89 -15.81 1.81
N LEU A 153 9.13 -15.71 3.12
CA LEU A 153 10.32 -15.07 3.68
C LEU A 153 11.27 -16.08 4.31
N LEU A 154 10.75 -16.94 5.18
CA LEU A 154 11.58 -17.92 5.88
C LEU A 154 12.01 -19.07 4.95
N GLY A 155 11.28 -19.35 3.87
CA GLY A 155 11.66 -20.31 2.83
C GLY A 155 12.95 -19.91 2.11
N LEU A 156 13.17 -18.61 1.86
CA LEU A 156 14.44 -18.14 1.28
C LEU A 156 15.67 -18.50 2.14
N ILE A 157 15.50 -18.69 3.45
CA ILE A 157 16.55 -19.11 4.37
C ILE A 157 16.52 -20.63 4.55
N PHE A 158 15.40 -21.15 5.07
CA PHE A 158 15.24 -22.55 5.44
C PHE A 158 15.00 -23.46 4.24
N GLY A 159 14.21 -23.06 3.26
CA GLY A 159 14.03 -23.76 1.98
C GLY A 159 15.33 -23.87 1.20
N THR A 160 16.08 -22.76 1.07
CA THR A 160 17.45 -22.78 0.51
C THR A 160 18.36 -23.74 1.27
N ALA A 161 18.36 -23.69 2.61
CA ALA A 161 19.17 -24.59 3.42
C ALA A 161 18.73 -26.05 3.30
N ASN A 162 17.42 -26.28 3.19
CA ASN A 162 16.81 -27.58 2.99
C ASN A 162 17.22 -28.19 1.65
N ILE A 163 17.18 -27.42 0.55
CA ILE A 163 17.67 -27.87 -0.77
C ILE A 163 19.17 -28.14 -0.72
N ALA A 164 19.97 -27.23 -0.15
CA ALA A 164 21.43 -27.36 -0.07
C ALA A 164 21.92 -28.54 0.78
N THR A 165 21.03 -29.13 1.59
CA THR A 165 21.34 -30.24 2.49
C THR A 165 20.45 -31.47 2.27
N SER A 166 19.53 -31.42 1.31
CA SER A 166 18.53 -32.46 1.04
C SER A 166 17.74 -32.86 2.31
N THR A 167 17.23 -31.83 3.00
CA THR A 167 16.45 -31.96 4.23
C THR A 167 15.10 -31.25 4.10
N LEU A 168 14.20 -31.48 5.04
CA LEU A 168 12.95 -30.73 5.22
C LEU A 168 12.96 -30.15 6.63
N THR A 169 12.59 -28.88 6.80
CA THR A 169 12.35 -28.29 8.13
C THR A 169 10.85 -27.97 8.29
N THR A 170 10.24 -28.52 9.35
CA THR A 170 8.82 -28.32 9.66
C THR A 170 8.58 -26.96 10.33
N SER A 171 7.32 -26.51 10.40
CA SER A 171 6.92 -25.27 11.09
C SER A 171 7.26 -25.26 12.58
N SER A 172 7.40 -26.44 13.20
CA SER A 172 7.89 -26.61 14.57
C SER A 172 9.43 -26.60 14.68
N LEU A 173 10.13 -26.18 13.62
CA LEU A 173 11.59 -26.14 13.51
C LEU A 173 12.28 -27.50 13.70
N ALA A 174 11.58 -28.61 13.40
CA ALA A 174 12.18 -29.93 13.40
C ALA A 174 12.64 -30.30 11.98
N SER A 175 13.87 -30.78 11.83
CA SER A 175 14.41 -31.14 10.51
C SER A 175 14.45 -32.66 10.28
N TYR A 176 14.35 -33.07 9.02
CA TYR A 176 14.37 -34.47 8.59
C TYR A 176 15.21 -34.63 7.33
N HIS A 177 15.89 -35.76 7.20
CA HIS A 177 16.58 -36.15 5.97
C HIS A 177 15.58 -36.74 4.97
N ILE A 178 15.65 -36.29 3.72
CA ILE A 178 14.77 -36.72 2.65
C ILE A 178 15.56 -37.54 1.65
N TYR A 179 15.08 -38.75 1.33
CA TYR A 179 15.68 -39.65 0.35
C TYR A 179 14.63 -40.10 -0.64
N THR A 180 15.06 -40.68 -1.75
CA THR A 180 14.15 -41.28 -2.73
C THR A 180 14.13 -42.80 -2.55
N ASN A 181 12.93 -43.39 -2.56
CA ASN A 181 12.76 -44.84 -2.46
C ASN A 181 12.88 -45.52 -3.85
N ALA A 182 12.80 -46.85 -3.88
CA ALA A 182 12.87 -47.64 -5.12
C ALA A 182 11.72 -47.39 -6.12
N GLN A 183 10.68 -46.64 -5.72
CA GLN A 183 9.56 -46.23 -6.58
C GLN A 183 9.72 -44.78 -7.09
N ASN A 184 10.91 -44.18 -6.93
CA ASN A 184 11.19 -42.79 -7.29
C ASN A 184 10.27 -41.78 -6.58
N VAL A 185 9.99 -42.02 -5.30
CA VAL A 185 9.21 -41.11 -4.45
C VAL A 185 10.05 -40.64 -3.26
N ASP A 186 10.07 -39.32 -3.04
CA ASP A 186 10.74 -38.70 -1.91
C ASP A 186 10.02 -39.02 -0.58
N TYR A 187 10.77 -39.45 0.42
CA TYR A 187 10.25 -39.86 1.72
C TYR A 187 11.14 -39.40 2.89
N PHE A 188 10.53 -39.31 4.07
CA PHE A 188 11.22 -39.02 5.33
C PHE A 188 12.06 -40.24 5.76
N ARG A 189 13.38 -40.09 5.74
CA ARG A 189 14.30 -41.18 6.13
C ARG A 189 14.57 -41.23 7.62
N SER A 190 14.92 -40.09 8.21
CA SER A 190 15.30 -39.98 9.62
C SER A 190 15.29 -38.51 10.08
N LYS A 191 15.35 -38.29 11.40
CA LYS A 191 15.52 -36.94 11.97
C LYS A 191 16.88 -36.36 11.57
N ALA A 192 16.88 -35.09 11.20
CA ALA A 192 18.07 -34.28 10.97
C ALA A 192 18.24 -33.28 12.12
N ARG A 193 19.48 -32.83 12.33
CA ARG A 193 19.82 -31.80 13.30
C ARG A 193 19.70 -30.44 12.63
N THR A 194 18.74 -29.63 13.07
CA THR A 194 18.41 -28.33 12.44
C THR A 194 19.59 -27.36 12.46
N GLU A 195 20.41 -27.37 13.51
CA GLU A 195 21.65 -26.61 13.60
C GLU A 195 22.68 -27.04 12.54
N LEU A 196 22.70 -28.31 12.16
CA LEU A 196 23.56 -28.81 11.09
C LEU A 196 23.02 -28.45 9.71
N VAL A 197 21.71 -28.34 9.53
CA VAL A 197 21.10 -27.86 8.27
C VAL A 197 21.64 -26.47 7.95
N ILE A 198 21.46 -25.52 8.87
CA ILE A 198 21.95 -24.15 8.68
C ILE A 198 23.48 -24.09 8.67
N GLY A 199 24.13 -24.78 9.62
CA GLY A 199 25.59 -24.77 9.73
C GLY A 199 26.30 -25.33 8.49
N LYS A 200 25.77 -26.38 7.87
CA LYS A 200 26.32 -26.95 6.63
C LYS A 200 26.07 -26.06 5.42
N THR A 201 24.92 -25.37 5.35
CA THR A 201 24.67 -24.38 4.29
C THR A 201 25.62 -23.19 4.40
N ILE A 202 25.85 -22.67 5.62
CA ILE A 202 26.84 -21.61 5.87
C ILE A 202 28.25 -22.10 5.50
N ASN A 203 28.60 -23.34 5.88
CA ASN A 203 29.92 -23.90 5.55
C ASN A 203 30.14 -23.97 4.04
N LYS A 204 29.14 -24.46 3.28
CA LYS A 204 29.15 -24.45 1.82
C LYS A 204 29.34 -23.05 1.23
N ALA A 205 28.61 -22.07 1.76
CA ALA A 205 28.67 -20.70 1.26
C ALA A 205 30.02 -20.01 1.52
N LEU A 206 30.66 -20.30 2.66
CA LEU A 206 31.83 -19.54 3.13
C LEU A 206 33.16 -20.27 2.97
N TYR A 207 33.19 -21.60 3.11
CA TYR A 207 34.43 -22.35 3.32
C TYR A 207 34.67 -23.50 2.32
N GLU A 208 33.65 -24.01 1.63
CA GLU A 208 33.80 -25.14 0.67
C GLU A 208 34.13 -24.70 -0.78
N GLY A 209 34.78 -23.53 -0.94
CA GLY A 209 35.26 -23.05 -2.24
C GLY A 209 34.14 -22.77 -3.26
N TYR A 210 34.45 -22.94 -4.55
CA TYR A 210 33.48 -22.67 -5.63
C TYR A 210 32.32 -23.67 -5.63
N GLU A 211 32.59 -24.95 -5.38
CA GLU A 211 31.58 -26.01 -5.41
C GLU A 211 30.49 -25.79 -4.35
N GLY A 212 30.87 -25.46 -3.11
CA GLY A 212 29.91 -25.15 -2.05
C GLY A 212 29.07 -23.89 -2.36
N LYS A 213 29.70 -22.85 -2.90
CA LYS A 213 29.00 -21.62 -3.31
C LYS A 213 28.02 -21.88 -4.45
N ALA A 214 28.40 -22.70 -5.42
CA ALA A 214 27.53 -23.11 -6.52
C ALA A 214 26.32 -23.89 -6.00
N ILE A 215 26.49 -24.79 -5.03
CA ILE A 215 25.40 -25.50 -4.37
C ILE A 215 24.41 -24.52 -3.72
N VAL A 216 24.90 -23.57 -2.92
CA VAL A 216 24.03 -22.61 -2.21
C VAL A 216 23.32 -21.68 -3.19
N ALA A 217 24.03 -21.20 -4.22
CA ALA A 217 23.44 -20.35 -5.27
C ALA A 217 22.36 -21.08 -6.07
N ALA A 218 22.62 -22.32 -6.48
CA ALA A 218 21.64 -23.15 -7.18
C ALA A 218 20.43 -23.47 -6.29
N SER A 219 20.67 -23.72 -5.00
CA SER A 219 19.61 -23.97 -4.01
C SER A 219 18.71 -22.75 -3.85
N LEU A 220 19.28 -21.56 -3.73
CA LEU A 220 18.53 -20.30 -3.64
C LEU A 220 17.75 -20.02 -4.93
N ALA A 221 18.36 -20.24 -6.10
CA ALA A 221 17.68 -20.07 -7.37
C ALA A 221 16.48 -21.03 -7.50
N LYS A 222 16.67 -22.30 -7.13
CA LYS A 222 15.61 -23.31 -7.12
C LYS A 222 14.49 -22.94 -6.14
N GLU A 223 14.83 -22.46 -4.95
CA GLU A 223 13.86 -21.98 -3.96
C GLU A 223 13.01 -20.82 -4.50
N ILE A 224 13.65 -19.82 -5.12
CA ILE A 224 12.94 -18.67 -5.71
C ILE A 224 11.97 -19.14 -6.81
N ILE A 225 12.42 -20.05 -7.68
CA ILE A 225 11.59 -20.63 -8.74
C ILE A 225 10.42 -21.41 -8.14
N HIS A 226 10.66 -22.20 -7.10
CA HIS A 226 9.65 -23.02 -6.43
C HIS A 226 8.58 -22.16 -5.73
N LEU A 227 8.99 -21.15 -4.94
CA LEU A 227 8.06 -20.19 -4.34
C LEU A 227 7.25 -19.45 -5.40
N HIS A 228 7.87 -19.10 -6.54
CA HIS A 228 7.15 -18.45 -7.65
C HIS A 228 6.13 -19.39 -8.30
N SER A 229 6.46 -20.65 -8.56
CA SER A 229 5.49 -21.61 -9.11
C SER A 229 4.34 -21.86 -8.16
N ASP A 230 4.63 -21.93 -6.86
CA ASP A 230 3.62 -22.16 -5.84
C ASP A 230 2.67 -20.99 -5.61
N LEU A 231 3.12 -19.76 -5.86
CA LEU A 231 2.35 -18.55 -5.62
C LEU A 231 0.98 -18.57 -6.33
N TYR A 232 0.94 -18.97 -7.60
CA TYR A 232 -0.28 -18.90 -8.43
C TYR A 232 -1.06 -20.21 -8.54
N THR A 233 -0.78 -21.17 -7.64
CA THR A 233 -1.53 -22.43 -7.51
C THR A 233 -2.84 -22.24 -6.74
N LYS A 234 -3.66 -23.29 -6.70
CA LYS A 234 -4.95 -23.32 -5.97
C LYS A 234 -4.82 -22.96 -4.49
N ASN A 235 -3.76 -23.42 -3.84
CA ASN A 235 -3.57 -23.16 -2.41
C ASN A 235 -2.68 -21.94 -2.17
N SER A 236 -1.87 -21.48 -3.15
CA SER A 236 -0.90 -20.39 -2.98
C SER A 236 0.08 -20.66 -1.82
N LEU A 237 0.98 -19.71 -1.57
CA LEU A 237 1.82 -19.67 -0.37
C LEU A 237 1.06 -19.02 0.81
N PRO A 238 1.37 -19.41 2.06
CA PRO A 238 0.86 -18.73 3.25
C PRO A 238 1.37 -17.30 3.40
N LEU A 239 0.80 -16.57 4.36
CA LEU A 239 1.38 -15.30 4.81
C LEU A 239 2.71 -15.57 5.52
N PRO A 240 3.73 -14.73 5.32
CA PRO A 240 5.06 -14.99 5.85
C PRO A 240 5.07 -15.00 7.38
N VAL A 241 5.94 -15.83 7.96
CA VAL A 241 6.18 -16.03 9.39
C VAL A 241 5.03 -16.72 10.15
N ILE A 242 3.78 -16.55 9.71
CA ILE A 242 2.60 -17.14 10.38
C ILE A 242 2.70 -18.67 10.52
N PRO A 243 3.16 -19.45 9.52
CA PRO A 243 3.31 -20.90 9.66
C PRO A 243 4.11 -21.34 10.89
N VAL A 244 5.19 -20.62 11.21
CA VAL A 244 6.07 -20.93 12.35
C VAL A 244 5.43 -20.55 13.69
N LEU A 245 4.65 -19.45 13.71
CA LEU A 245 3.92 -19.04 14.90
C LEU A 245 2.75 -19.99 15.20
N ASN A 246 1.98 -20.32 14.16
CA ASN A 246 0.82 -21.19 14.23
C ASN A 246 0.42 -21.67 12.81
N SER A 247 0.78 -22.90 12.46
CA SER A 247 0.47 -23.51 11.17
C SER A 247 -1.04 -23.72 10.94
N GLU A 248 -1.81 -23.98 12.00
CA GLU A 248 -3.27 -24.13 11.91
C GLU A 248 -3.92 -22.78 11.56
N LEU A 249 -3.48 -21.70 12.23
CA LEU A 249 -3.92 -20.35 11.91
C LEU A 249 -3.54 -19.98 10.47
N ALA A 250 -2.32 -20.27 10.02
CA ALA A 250 -1.91 -20.04 8.63
C ALA A 250 -2.84 -20.76 7.64
N GLY A 251 -3.14 -22.04 7.90
CA GLY A 251 -4.08 -22.81 7.08
C GLY A 251 -5.51 -22.26 7.09
N ARG A 252 -6.00 -21.76 8.24
CA ARG A 252 -7.30 -21.11 8.36
C ARG A 252 -7.36 -19.79 7.60
N LEU A 253 -6.35 -18.93 7.73
CA LEU A 253 -6.25 -17.67 7.00
C LEU A 253 -6.24 -17.90 5.49
N GLY A 254 -5.41 -18.84 5.02
CA GLY A 254 -5.40 -19.22 3.61
C GLY A 254 -6.75 -19.74 3.12
N SER A 255 -7.48 -20.51 3.94
CA SER A 255 -8.82 -20.98 3.60
C SER A 255 -9.88 -19.87 3.45
N TYR A 256 -9.63 -18.71 4.07
CA TYR A 256 -10.45 -17.50 3.90
C TYR A 256 -9.98 -16.62 2.74
N GLY A 257 -8.97 -17.05 1.97
CA GLY A 257 -8.39 -16.26 0.88
C GLY A 257 -7.28 -15.31 1.31
N LEU A 258 -6.83 -15.35 2.57
CA LEU A 258 -5.69 -14.57 3.07
C LEU A 258 -4.39 -15.35 2.87
N HIS A 259 -3.98 -15.45 1.60
CA HIS A 259 -2.74 -16.09 1.15
C HIS A 259 -1.96 -15.14 0.23
N MET A 260 -0.68 -15.45 -0.01
CA MET A 260 0.26 -14.50 -0.61
C MET A 260 -0.16 -13.99 -2.00
N ALA A 261 -0.74 -14.83 -2.86
CA ALA A 261 -1.23 -14.39 -4.17
C ALA A 261 -2.30 -13.30 -4.10
N ASN A 262 -3.27 -13.42 -3.17
CA ASN A 262 -4.31 -12.42 -3.01
C ASN A 262 -3.75 -11.14 -2.39
N VAL A 263 -2.83 -11.25 -1.42
CA VAL A 263 -2.16 -10.08 -0.84
C VAL A 263 -1.37 -9.31 -1.92
N LEU A 264 -0.63 -10.00 -2.78
CA LEU A 264 0.08 -9.37 -3.90
C LEU A 264 -0.89 -8.75 -4.92
N ALA A 265 -2.01 -9.40 -5.21
CA ALA A 265 -3.02 -8.86 -6.11
C ALA A 265 -3.62 -7.55 -5.55
N VAL A 266 -4.04 -7.54 -4.29
CA VAL A 266 -4.55 -6.35 -3.59
C VAL A 266 -3.48 -5.26 -3.52
N GLY A 267 -2.22 -5.62 -3.25
CA GLY A 267 -1.10 -4.69 -3.24
C GLY A 267 -0.87 -4.03 -4.61
N LYS A 268 -0.86 -4.82 -5.70
CA LYS A 268 -0.74 -4.32 -7.08
C LYS A 268 -1.90 -3.39 -7.44
N GLN A 269 -3.13 -3.76 -7.06
CA GLN A 269 -4.33 -2.93 -7.24
C GLN A 269 -4.18 -1.57 -6.55
N ALA A 270 -3.83 -1.56 -5.26
CA ALA A 270 -3.65 -0.35 -4.46
C ALA A 270 -2.52 0.53 -5.00
N ALA A 271 -1.36 -0.07 -5.31
CA ALA A 271 -0.22 0.65 -5.86
C ALA A 271 -0.55 1.31 -7.21
N GLY A 272 -1.23 0.58 -8.11
CA GLY A 272 -1.69 1.13 -9.38
C GLY A 272 -2.68 2.27 -9.21
N ALA A 273 -3.64 2.16 -8.28
CA ALA A 273 -4.59 3.23 -8.00
C ALA A 273 -3.89 4.48 -7.47
N ALA A 274 -2.96 4.30 -6.53
CA ALA A 274 -2.17 5.39 -5.95
C ALA A 274 -1.29 6.09 -6.99
N LEU A 275 -0.68 5.32 -7.91
CA LEU A 275 0.13 5.86 -9.00
C LEU A 275 -0.70 6.73 -9.94
N ILE A 276 -1.88 6.27 -10.37
CA ILE A 276 -2.77 7.06 -11.23
C ILE A 276 -3.20 8.35 -10.52
N ASN A 277 -3.59 8.26 -9.24
CA ASN A 277 -3.95 9.43 -8.45
C ASN A 277 -2.79 10.43 -8.35
N PHE A 278 -1.57 9.96 -8.18
CA PHE A 278 -0.37 10.80 -8.18
C PHE A 278 -0.14 11.48 -9.53
N LEU A 279 -0.23 10.73 -10.63
CA LEU A 279 -0.02 11.25 -11.99
C LEU A 279 -1.06 12.32 -12.33
N ILE A 280 -2.33 12.07 -12.05
CA ILE A 280 -3.43 13.03 -12.29
C ILE A 280 -3.24 14.27 -11.42
N ALA A 281 -2.98 14.11 -10.13
CA ALA A 281 -2.79 15.26 -9.24
C ALA A 281 -1.58 16.10 -9.67
N THR A 282 -0.50 15.47 -10.11
CA THR A 282 0.71 16.16 -10.60
C THR A 282 0.43 16.87 -11.92
N ALA A 283 -0.17 16.20 -12.90
CA ALA A 283 -0.50 16.78 -14.19
C ALA A 283 -1.44 17.97 -14.06
N HIS A 284 -2.48 17.83 -13.22
CA HIS A 284 -3.41 18.91 -12.93
C HIS A 284 -2.70 20.10 -12.27
N ARG A 285 -1.88 19.87 -11.24
CA ARG A 285 -1.10 20.96 -10.60
C ARG A 285 -0.15 21.66 -11.57
N LEU A 286 0.51 20.92 -12.45
CA LEU A 286 1.38 21.50 -13.48
C LEU A 286 0.59 22.35 -14.48
N TYR A 287 -0.61 21.92 -14.85
CA TYR A 287 -1.50 22.69 -15.71
C TYR A 287 -1.95 24.01 -15.07
N GLY A 288 -2.21 24.01 -13.76
CA GLY A 288 -2.55 25.22 -13.01
C GLY A 288 -1.44 26.27 -12.93
N GLY A 289 -0.18 25.89 -13.17
CA GLY A 289 0.97 26.81 -13.16
C GLY A 289 1.32 27.35 -11.76
N ASN A 290 1.97 28.51 -11.71
CA ASN A 290 2.50 29.12 -10.49
C ASN A 290 1.45 29.94 -9.74
N LEU A 291 0.42 29.27 -9.22
CA LEU A 291 -0.59 29.89 -8.36
C LEU A 291 -0.02 30.18 -6.97
N GLN A 292 -0.50 31.25 -6.32
CA GLN A 292 -0.07 31.66 -4.98
C GLN A 292 -1.26 31.91 -4.05
N GLY A 293 -1.01 31.92 -2.75
CA GLY A 293 -2.01 32.25 -1.73
C GLY A 293 -3.28 31.41 -1.82
N TRP A 294 -4.44 32.07 -1.83
CA TRP A 294 -5.75 31.43 -1.86
C TRP A 294 -6.05 30.68 -3.16
N GLU A 295 -5.58 31.19 -4.30
CA GLU A 295 -5.80 30.54 -5.61
C GLU A 295 -5.18 29.15 -5.64
N ALA A 296 -3.96 29.01 -5.11
CA ALA A 296 -3.28 27.73 -4.99
C ALA A 296 -4.08 26.74 -4.11
N LYS A 297 -4.64 27.21 -2.99
CA LYS A 297 -5.45 26.38 -2.08
C LYS A 297 -6.76 25.92 -2.72
N PHE A 298 -7.47 26.82 -3.41
CA PHE A 298 -8.68 26.44 -4.13
C PHE A 298 -8.37 25.45 -5.26
N TYR A 299 -7.28 25.67 -5.99
CA TYR A 299 -6.83 24.75 -7.03
C TYR A 299 -6.48 23.36 -6.47
N GLU A 300 -5.85 23.29 -5.29
CA GLU A 300 -5.61 22.02 -4.61
C GLU A 300 -6.91 21.31 -4.21
N VAL A 301 -7.91 22.05 -3.73
CA VAL A 301 -9.25 21.50 -3.44
C VAL A 301 -9.86 20.89 -4.71
N ARG A 302 -9.82 21.60 -5.85
CA ARG A 302 -10.30 21.06 -7.14
C ARG A 302 -9.55 19.80 -7.55
N THR A 303 -8.22 19.81 -7.42
CA THR A 303 -7.37 18.64 -7.68
C THR A 303 -7.80 17.43 -6.87
N ARG A 304 -8.06 17.62 -5.57
CA ARG A 304 -8.51 16.53 -4.68
C ARG A 304 -9.93 16.07 -5.01
N ASN A 305 -10.82 16.97 -5.40
CA ASN A 305 -12.15 16.62 -5.88
C ASN A 305 -12.08 15.75 -7.14
N ILE A 306 -11.25 16.10 -8.13
CA ILE A 306 -11.01 15.28 -9.33
C ILE A 306 -10.57 13.86 -8.95
N VAL A 307 -9.57 13.73 -8.08
CA VAL A 307 -9.04 12.44 -7.63
C VAL A 307 -10.08 11.65 -6.83
N SER A 308 -10.79 12.29 -5.90
CA SER A 308 -11.82 11.63 -5.09
C SER A 308 -13.00 11.15 -5.92
N TYR A 309 -13.51 11.98 -6.84
CA TYR A 309 -14.64 11.64 -7.71
C TYR A 309 -14.27 10.54 -8.71
N SER A 310 -13.09 10.62 -9.33
CA SER A 310 -12.65 9.56 -10.25
C SER A 310 -12.53 8.21 -9.56
N ASN A 311 -11.96 8.16 -8.35
CA ASN A 311 -11.89 6.94 -7.55
C ASN A 311 -13.28 6.40 -7.18
N ALA A 312 -14.19 7.27 -6.74
CA ALA A 312 -15.55 6.86 -6.39
C ALA A 312 -16.33 6.31 -7.59
N ILE A 313 -16.24 6.96 -8.76
CA ILE A 313 -16.85 6.49 -10.00
C ILE A 313 -16.25 5.15 -10.43
N ALA A 314 -14.92 5.03 -10.41
CA ALA A 314 -14.24 3.78 -10.77
C ALA A 314 -14.61 2.63 -9.84
N MET A 315 -14.66 2.88 -8.52
CA MET A 315 -15.14 1.92 -7.51
C MET A 315 -16.57 1.48 -7.79
N GLY A 316 -17.49 2.44 -8.01
CA GLY A 316 -18.88 2.15 -8.35
C GLY A 316 -19.00 1.31 -9.63
N SER A 317 -18.26 1.67 -10.69
CA SER A 317 -18.27 0.91 -11.94
C SER A 317 -17.76 -0.52 -11.76
N ASN A 318 -16.72 -0.70 -10.95
CA ASN A 318 -16.13 -2.01 -10.67
C ASN A 318 -17.07 -2.93 -9.89
N LEU A 319 -17.78 -2.39 -8.90
CA LEU A 319 -18.81 -3.12 -8.18
C LEU A 319 -19.94 -3.57 -9.12
N VAL A 320 -20.44 -2.67 -9.97
CA VAL A 320 -21.48 -3.00 -10.96
C VAL A 320 -20.98 -4.07 -11.94
N ALA A 321 -19.79 -3.89 -12.51
CA ALA A 321 -19.22 -4.85 -13.46
C ALA A 321 -19.03 -6.23 -12.83
N THR A 322 -18.50 -6.29 -11.61
CA THR A 322 -18.33 -7.54 -10.85
C THR A 322 -19.68 -8.21 -10.58
N ALA A 323 -20.70 -7.45 -10.19
CA ALA A 323 -22.04 -7.98 -9.92
C ALA A 323 -22.73 -8.51 -11.19
N VAL A 324 -22.65 -7.78 -12.30
CA VAL A 324 -23.26 -8.16 -13.59
C VAL A 324 -22.57 -9.39 -14.19
N THR A 325 -21.24 -9.41 -14.20
CA THR A 325 -20.46 -10.52 -14.76
C THR A 325 -20.44 -11.75 -13.85
N ARG A 326 -20.74 -11.56 -12.56
CA ARG A 326 -20.58 -12.56 -11.49
C ARG A 326 -19.14 -13.09 -11.39
N ASP A 327 -18.16 -12.32 -11.86
CA ASP A 327 -16.74 -12.69 -11.81
C ASP A 327 -16.03 -11.92 -10.71
N ILE A 328 -15.90 -12.55 -9.54
CA ILE A 328 -15.27 -11.95 -8.35
C ILE A 328 -13.80 -11.54 -8.58
N ARG A 329 -13.14 -12.08 -9.62
CA ARG A 329 -11.74 -11.76 -9.93
C ARG A 329 -11.58 -10.34 -10.48
N LEU A 330 -12.67 -9.71 -10.92
CA LEU A 330 -12.68 -8.32 -11.36
C LEU A 330 -12.67 -7.34 -10.19
N LEU A 331 -12.93 -7.79 -8.97
CA LEU A 331 -13.06 -6.93 -7.80
C LEU A 331 -11.73 -6.20 -7.50
N ASP A 332 -11.77 -4.88 -7.39
CA ASP A 332 -10.60 -4.03 -7.14
C ASP A 332 -10.46 -3.64 -5.66
N ILE A 333 -10.32 -4.65 -4.79
CA ILE A 333 -10.24 -4.46 -3.33
C ILE A 333 -9.15 -3.47 -2.94
N GLY A 334 -7.96 -3.56 -3.57
CA GLY A 334 -6.86 -2.63 -3.30
C GLY A 334 -7.18 -1.19 -3.68
N GLY A 335 -7.80 -0.97 -4.85
CA GLY A 335 -8.26 0.36 -5.24
C GLY A 335 -9.38 0.90 -4.35
N PHE A 336 -10.24 0.04 -3.81
CA PHE A 336 -11.29 0.44 -2.87
C PHE A 336 -10.69 0.94 -1.56
N ALA A 337 -9.69 0.25 -1.02
CA ALA A 337 -8.97 0.71 0.17
C ALA A 337 -8.33 2.09 -0.04
N VAL A 338 -7.71 2.31 -1.20
CA VAL A 338 -7.17 3.63 -1.59
C VAL A 338 -8.28 4.69 -1.70
N THR A 339 -9.43 4.33 -2.27
CA THR A 339 -10.59 5.23 -2.42
C THR A 339 -11.12 5.67 -1.05
N VAL A 340 -11.31 4.73 -0.12
CA VAL A 340 -11.77 5.04 1.25
C VAL A 340 -10.76 5.93 1.98
N TYR A 341 -9.48 5.59 1.91
CA TYR A 341 -8.42 6.41 2.51
C TYR A 341 -8.42 7.84 1.95
N ARG A 342 -8.53 8.00 0.63
CA ARG A 342 -8.60 9.31 -0.02
C ARG A 342 -9.85 10.10 0.36
N LEU A 343 -11.02 9.47 0.37
CA LEU A 343 -12.27 10.13 0.75
C LEU A 343 -12.20 10.70 2.18
N ILE A 344 -11.57 9.99 3.11
CA ILE A 344 -11.37 10.47 4.49
C ILE A 344 -10.36 11.63 4.53
N THR A 345 -9.19 11.44 3.92
CA THR A 345 -8.09 12.41 4.00
C THR A 345 -8.35 13.68 3.20
N ASP A 346 -8.93 13.58 2.01
CA ASP A 346 -9.27 14.72 1.17
C ASP A 346 -10.41 15.53 1.79
N ARG A 347 -11.46 14.89 2.36
CA ARG A 347 -12.51 15.63 3.07
C ARG A 347 -11.97 16.41 4.27
N LYS A 348 -11.05 15.82 5.03
CA LYS A 348 -10.42 16.52 6.16
C LYS A 348 -9.67 17.76 5.69
N PHE A 349 -8.90 17.64 4.60
CA PHE A 349 -8.17 18.76 4.00
C PHE A 349 -9.11 19.86 3.48
N ILE A 350 -10.14 19.48 2.71
CA ILE A 350 -11.09 20.46 2.16
C ILE A 350 -11.79 21.20 3.30
N ARG A 351 -12.16 20.50 4.38
CA ARG A 351 -12.76 21.13 5.56
C ARG A 351 -11.80 22.11 6.21
N SER A 352 -10.51 21.76 6.39
CA SER A 352 -9.55 22.69 7.00
C SER A 352 -9.32 23.93 6.15
N VAL A 353 -9.23 23.79 4.81
CA VAL A 353 -9.08 24.95 3.91
C VAL A 353 -10.33 25.82 3.94
N LYS A 354 -11.52 25.21 4.02
CA LYS A 354 -12.79 25.93 4.16
C LYS A 354 -12.89 26.70 5.48
N GLU A 355 -12.55 26.04 6.60
CA GLU A 355 -12.52 26.67 7.92
C GLU A 355 -11.54 27.86 7.93
N GLU A 356 -10.33 27.68 7.40
CA GLU A 356 -9.34 28.75 7.29
C GLU A 356 -9.84 29.92 6.42
N PHE A 357 -10.53 29.64 5.32
CA PHE A 357 -11.06 30.67 4.44
C PHE A 357 -12.16 31.48 5.13
N ILE A 358 -13.17 30.80 5.68
CA ILE A 358 -14.32 31.45 6.30
C ILE A 358 -13.89 32.24 7.53
N PHE A 359 -13.16 31.61 8.46
CA PHE A 359 -12.76 32.30 9.68
C PHE A 359 -11.70 33.37 9.44
N GLY A 360 -10.79 33.18 8.48
CA GLY A 360 -9.82 34.20 8.10
C GLY A 360 -10.51 35.46 7.58
N GLN A 361 -11.38 35.33 6.58
CA GLN A 361 -12.11 36.47 6.01
C GLN A 361 -13.06 37.12 7.03
N TYR A 362 -13.76 36.32 7.83
CA TYR A 362 -14.62 36.85 8.89
C TYR A 362 -13.82 37.66 9.92
N PHE A 363 -12.63 37.17 10.30
CA PHE A 363 -11.76 37.86 11.25
C PHE A 363 -11.17 39.16 10.70
N ASP A 364 -10.79 39.16 9.42
CA ASP A 364 -10.35 40.36 8.72
C ASP A 364 -11.45 41.44 8.71
N MET A 365 -12.72 41.04 8.53
CA MET A 365 -13.87 41.95 8.63
C MET A 365 -14.09 42.50 10.05
N VAL A 366 -13.82 41.71 11.10
CA VAL A 366 -13.96 42.12 12.51
C VAL A 366 -12.83 43.05 12.94
N ARG A 367 -11.59 42.80 12.52
CA ARG A 367 -10.43 43.62 12.90
C ARG A 367 -10.34 44.94 12.14
N GLY A 368 -11.05 45.08 11.01
CA GLY A 368 -10.79 46.15 10.06
C GLY A 368 -9.44 45.94 9.38
N GLU A 369 -9.22 46.54 8.20
CA GLU A 369 -7.94 46.50 7.49
C GLU A 369 -6.85 47.28 8.23
N GLU A 370 -6.42 46.83 9.41
CA GLU A 370 -5.23 47.35 10.08
C GLU A 370 -4.08 46.33 10.05
N ARG A 371 -3.03 46.75 9.33
CA ARG A 371 -1.65 46.24 9.22
C ARG A 371 -1.38 45.19 8.13
N ARG A 372 -1.17 45.69 6.91
CA ARG A 372 -0.01 45.29 6.09
C ARG A 372 1.03 46.39 6.10
#